data_AF-A0A1V5B534-F1
#
_entry.id   AF-A0A1V5B534-F1
#
_cell.length_a   1.000
_cell.length_b   1.000
_cell.length_c   1.000
_cell.angle_alpha   90.00
_cell.angle_beta   90.00
_cell.angle_gamma   90.00
#
_symmetry.space_group_name_H-M   'P 1'
#
loop_
_entity.id
_entity.type
_entity.pdbx_description
1 polymer ?
#
loop_
_entity_poly.entity_id
_entity_poly.type
_entity_poly.pdbx_seq_one_letter_code
_entity_poly.pdbx_strand_id
1 'polypeptide(L)' 'MMAGTAEMLKNMLPYGGAVNIHGEITWCVTEDEFNELKRHLESIFDEAH' A
#
# COMPACT_ATOMS: atom_id res chain seq x y z
N MET A 1 -1.19 17.33 22.55
CA MET A 1 -0.88 17.07 21.11
C MET A 1 -1.26 15.63 20.82
N MET A 2 -1.69 15.25 19.61
CA MET A 2 -2.09 13.89 19.14
C MET A 2 -3.57 13.67 18.73
N ALA A 3 -4.38 14.72 18.52
CA ALA A 3 -5.69 14.55 17.86
C ALA A 3 -5.55 14.43 16.32
N GLY A 4 -4.65 15.21 15.70
CA GLY A 4 -4.49 15.25 14.25
C GLY A 4 -3.88 13.99 13.62
N THR A 5 -3.01 13.28 14.34
CA THR A 5 -2.31 12.10 13.80
C THR A 5 -3.24 10.90 13.63
N ALA A 6 -4.17 10.70 14.57
CA ALA A 6 -5.14 9.60 14.50
C ALA A 6 -6.16 9.78 13.38
N GLU A 7 -6.47 11.03 13.01
CA GLU A 7 -7.40 11.36 11.93
C GLU A 7 -6.75 11.19 10.55
N MET A 8 -5.45 11.52 10.42
CA MET A 8 -4.67 11.26 9.21
C MET A 8 -4.47 9.76 8.93
N LEU A 9 -4.36 8.94 9.98
CA LEU A 9 -4.18 7.48 9.86
C LEU A 9 -5.45 6.76 9.37
N LYS A 10 -6.65 7.29 9.65
CA LYS A 10 -7.93 6.66 9.25
C LYS A 10 -8.09 6.54 7.73
N ASN A 11 -7.46 7.43 6.97
CA ASN A 11 -7.53 7.44 5.52
C ASN A 11 -6.27 6.83 4.87
N MET A 12 -5.36 6.25 5.64
CA MET A 12 -4.21 5.55 5.07
C MET A 12 -4.65 4.23 4.46
N LEU A 13 -4.22 3.99 3.22
CA LEU A 13 -4.35 2.70 2.57
C LEU A 13 -3.22 1.78 3.08
N PRO A 14 -3.53 0.74 3.88
CA PRO A 14 -2.51 -0.03 4.61
C PRO A 14 -1.51 -0.74 3.70
N TYR A 15 -1.91 -1.07 2.47
CA TYR A 15 -1.08 -1.72 1.46
C TYR A 15 -0.79 -0.83 0.25
N GLY A 16 -1.21 0.44 0.28
CA GLY A 16 -1.08 1.39 -0.83
C GLY A 16 -2.27 1.39 -1.80
N GLY A 17 -2.14 2.16 -2.87
CA GLY A 17 -3.19 2.35 -3.89
C GLY A 17 -2.88 3.50 -4.82
N ALA A 18 -3.84 3.86 -5.67
CA ALA A 18 -3.74 4.98 -6.61
C ALA A 18 -4.85 6.01 -6.36
N VAL A 19 -4.49 7.28 -6.47
CA VAL A 19 -5.44 8.41 -6.45
C VAL A 19 -5.44 9.12 -7.80
N ASN A 20 -6.57 9.69 -8.20
CA ASN A 20 -6.63 10.56 -9.37
C ASN A 20 -6.06 11.95 -9.09
N ILE A 21 -6.04 12.82 -10.11
CA ILE A 21 -5.54 14.19 -10.00
C ILE A 21 -6.34 15.08 -9.03
N HIS A 22 -7.53 14.64 -8.63
CA HIS A 22 -8.40 15.33 -7.68
C HIS A 22 -8.22 14.80 -6.23
N GLY A 23 -7.33 13.81 -6.03
CA GLY A 23 -7.08 13.20 -4.74
C GLY A 23 -8.08 12.10 -4.36
N GLU A 24 -8.94 11.66 -5.28
CA GLU A 24 -9.91 10.60 -5.03
C GLU A 24 -9.25 9.24 -5.23
N ILE A 25 -9.53 8.31 -4.34
CA ILE A 25 -9.02 6.93 -4.43
C ILE A 25 -9.69 6.25 -5.62
N THR A 26 -8.86 5.76 -6.54
CA THR A 26 -9.29 5.04 -7.75
C THR A 26 -8.97 3.55 -7.69
N TRP A 27 -7.99 3.17 -6.87
CA TRP A 27 -7.61 1.78 -6.66
C TRP A 27 -6.99 1.61 -5.26
N CYS A 28 -7.33 0.51 -4.61
CA CYS A 28 -6.80 0.11 -3.31
C CYS A 28 -6.09 -1.24 -3.48
N VAL A 29 -4.84 -1.33 -3.03
CA VAL A 29 -4.12 -2.60 -2.97
C VAL A 29 -4.74 -3.45 -1.87
N THR A 30 -5.16 -4.65 -2.23
CA THR A 30 -5.63 -5.65 -1.28
C THR A 30 -4.47 -6.35 -0.58
N GLU A 31 -4.75 -6.99 0.55
CA GLU A 31 -3.74 -7.78 1.26
C GLU A 31 -3.19 -8.93 0.39
N ASP A 32 -4.06 -9.56 -0.40
CA ASP A 32 -3.67 -10.66 -1.29
C ASP A 32 -2.73 -10.19 -2.40
N GLU A 33 -3.06 -9.08 -3.08
CA GLU A 33 -2.19 -8.47 -4.11
C GLU A 33 -0.84 -8.04 -3.52
N PHE A 34 -0.83 -7.48 -2.32
CA PHE A 34 0.40 -7.12 -1.62
C PHE A 34 1.26 -8.34 -1.31
N ASN A 35 0.65 -9.41 -0.80
CA ASN A 35 1.36 -10.66 -0.49
C ASN A 35 1.90 -11.35 -1.76
N GLU A 36 1.17 -11.29 -2.87
CA GLU A 36 1.62 -11.78 -4.16
C GLU A 36 2.84 -11.00 -4.67
N LEU A 37 2.76 -9.66 -4.66
CA LEU A 37 3.88 -8.80 -5.04
C LEU A 37 5.11 -9.06 -4.18
N LYS A 38 4.91 -9.20 -2.86
CA LYS A 38 5.99 -9.49 -1.92
C LYS A 38 6.71 -10.81 -2.26
N ARG A 39 5.96 -11.89 -2.47
CA ARG A 39 6.54 -13.20 -2.87
C ARG A 39 7.28 -13.11 -4.20
N HIS A 40 6.73 -12.37 -5.16
CA HIS A 40 7.37 -12.18 -6.45
C HIS A 40 8.71 -11.44 -6.31
N LEU A 41 8.75 -10.36 -5.54
CA LEU A 41 9.99 -9.64 -5.27
C LEU A 41 11.02 -10.51 -4.55
N GLU A 42 10.61 -11.26 -3.52
CA GLU A 42 11.50 -12.20 -2.82
C GLU A 42 12.11 -13.22 -3.81
N SER A 43 11.31 -13.77 -4.73
CA SER A 43 11.83 -14.70 -5.75
C SER A 43 12.86 -14.09 -6.71
N ILE A 44 12.69 -12.83 -7.12
CA ILE A 44 13.64 -12.12 -8.00
C ILE A 44 15.00 -11.94 -7.31
N PHE A 45 14.99 -11.66 -6.00
CA PHE A 45 16.23 -11.41 -5.25
C PHE A 45 16.92 -12.68 -4.77
N ASP A 46 16.17 -13.77 -4.58
CA ASP A 46 16.72 -15.09 -4.26
C ASP A 46 17.41 -15.75 -5.47
N GLU A 47 16.95 -15.49 -6.71
CA GLU A 47 17.59 -15.98 -7.94
C GLU A 47 18.88 -15.22 -8.31
N ALA A 48 19.18 -14.11 -7.64
CA ALA A 48 20.36 -13.28 -7.88
C ALA A 48 21.57 -13.64 -7.00
N HIS A 49 21.47 -14.69 -6.16
CA HIS A 49 22.52 -15.22 -5.28
C HIS A 49 22.81 -16.71 -5.57
#